data_AF-A0A6B0UNN6-F1
#
_entry.id   AF-A0A6B0UNN6-F1
#
_cell.length_a   1.000
_cell.length_b   1.000
_cell.length_c   1.000
_cell.angle_alpha   90.00
_cell.angle_beta   90.00
_cell.angle_gamma   90.00
#
_symmetry.space_group_name_H-M   'P 1'
#
loop_
_entity.id
_entity.type
_entity.pdbx_description
1 polymer ?
#
loop_
_entity_poly.entity_id
_entity_poly.type
_entity_poly.pdbx_seq_one_letter_code
_entity_poly.pdbx_strand_id
1 'polypeptide(L)'
;RPLSYDVASITNAAPHRYQAAHLKTRNSVKRAFGVFKRRFPCLDMRLQYKTERSALIITACAALHNLARLRKEPCPPALPSPPVPRRRRRLRPHVLPSPPDPVDTINGSLKRTQIIALCFQ
;
A
#
# COMPACT_ATOMS: atom_id res chain seq x y z
N ARG A 1 41.43 -22.68 13.04
CA ARG A 1 40.01 -22.83 12.63
C ARG A 1 39.23 -21.72 13.34
N PRO A 2 38.90 -20.60 12.69
CA PRO A 2 38.25 -19.49 13.39
C PRO A 2 36.81 -19.86 13.72
N LEU A 3 36.36 -19.46 14.91
CA LEU A 3 34.97 -19.56 15.33
C LEU A 3 34.10 -18.72 14.39
N SER A 4 33.26 -19.38 13.61
CA SER A 4 32.10 -18.79 12.96
C SER A 4 31.02 -18.54 14.02
N TYR A 5 31.23 -17.57 14.89
CA TYR A 5 30.14 -17.02 15.71
C TYR A 5 29.24 -16.19 14.80
N ASP A 6 27.94 -16.40 14.92
CA ASP A 6 26.85 -15.78 14.17
C ASP A 6 26.91 -14.24 14.17
N VAL A 7 27.69 -13.66 13.25
CA VAL A 7 27.64 -12.22 12.95
C VAL A 7 26.25 -11.82 12.42
N ALA A 8 25.47 -12.80 11.94
CA ALA A 8 24.08 -12.64 11.52
C ALA A 8 23.09 -12.48 12.70
N SER A 9 23.44 -12.87 13.93
CA SER A 9 22.52 -12.75 15.08
C SER A 9 22.61 -11.39 15.76
N ILE A 10 23.80 -10.77 15.74
CA ILE A 10 24.12 -9.57 16.54
C ILE A 10 23.57 -8.27 15.90
N THR A 11 23.37 -8.22 14.58
CA THR A 11 22.95 -6.98 13.87
C THR A 11 21.45 -6.91 13.55
N ASN A 12 20.74 -8.04 13.67
CA ASN A 12 19.38 -8.17 13.13
C ASN A 12 18.26 -7.88 14.13
N ALA A 13 18.55 -7.70 15.42
CA ALA A 13 17.52 -7.47 16.43
C ALA A 13 16.84 -6.09 16.29
N ALA A 14 17.61 -5.03 16.06
CA ALA A 14 17.10 -3.67 15.90
C ALA A 14 16.23 -3.48 14.63
N PRO A 15 16.68 -3.87 13.41
CA PRO A 15 15.85 -3.77 12.21
C PRO A 15 14.61 -4.67 12.28
N HIS A 16 14.71 -5.86 12.89
CA HIS A 16 13.57 -6.75 13.07
C HIS A 16 12.51 -6.16 14.02
N ARG A 17 12.93 -5.53 15.14
CA ARG A 17 12.02 -4.82 16.06
C ARG A 17 11.34 -3.64 15.38
N TYR A 18 12.09 -2.84 14.62
CA TYR A 18 11.53 -1.73 13.84
C TYR A 18 10.48 -2.23 12.84
N GLN A 19 10.79 -3.27 12.08
CA GLN A 19 9.88 -3.81 11.08
C GLN A 19 8.63 -4.43 11.70
N ALA A 20 8.76 -5.15 12.82
CA ALA A 20 7.63 -5.68 13.56
C ALA A 20 6.71 -4.56 14.09
N ALA A 21 7.30 -3.51 14.68
CA ALA A 21 6.55 -2.33 15.14
C ALA A 21 5.85 -1.62 13.97
N HIS A 22 6.56 -1.39 12.87
CA HIS A 22 6.02 -0.75 11.68
C HIS A 22 4.86 -1.57 11.07
N LEU A 23 5.01 -2.89 10.96
CA LEU A 23 3.97 -3.78 10.46
C LEU A 23 2.73 -3.75 11.37
N LYS A 24 2.92 -3.77 12.69
CA LYS A 24 1.83 -3.67 13.66
C LYS A 24 1.04 -2.37 13.48
N THR A 25 1.74 -1.23 13.42
CA THR A 25 1.11 0.08 13.20
C THR A 25 0.36 0.13 11.87
N ARG A 26 0.99 -0.33 10.78
CA ARG A 26 0.36 -0.41 9.46
C ARG A 26 -0.92 -1.26 9.49
N ASN A 27 -0.89 -2.40 10.18
CA ASN A 27 -2.03 -3.29 10.28
C ASN A 27 -3.18 -2.65 11.05
N SER A 28 -2.92 -1.93 12.13
CA SER A 28 -3.94 -1.16 12.86
C SER A 28 -4.60 -0.11 11.97
N VAL A 29 -3.80 0.67 11.25
CA VAL A 29 -4.28 1.71 10.32
C VAL A 29 -5.11 1.09 9.18
N LYS A 30 -4.62 0.00 8.56
CA LYS A 30 -5.35 -0.72 7.51
C LYS A 30 -6.70 -1.23 7.99
N ARG A 31 -6.76 -1.81 9.20
CA ARG A 31 -8.01 -2.29 9.80
C ARG A 31 -8.99 -1.14 10.05
N ALA A 32 -8.50 0.00 10.56
CA ALA A 32 -9.33 1.20 10.77
C ALA A 32 -9.93 1.71 9.45
N PHE A 33 -9.12 1.86 8.40
CA PHE A 33 -9.63 2.24 7.07
C PHE A 33 -10.59 1.21 6.47
N GLY A 34 -10.38 -0.09 6.74
CA GLY A 34 -11.33 -1.14 6.33
C GLY A 34 -12.69 -1.04 7.02
N VAL A 35 -12.76 -0.53 8.25
CA VAL A 35 -14.04 -0.23 8.92
C VAL A 35 -14.67 1.03 8.33
N PHE A 36 -13.88 2.08 8.11
CA PHE A 36 -14.38 3.32 7.53
C PHE A 36 -14.99 3.13 6.15
N LYS A 37 -14.30 2.43 5.24
CA LYS A 37 -14.79 2.18 3.88
C LYS A 37 -16.06 1.34 3.85
N ARG A 38 -16.19 0.37 4.76
CA ARG A 38 -17.42 -0.43 4.88
C ARG A 38 -18.60 0.38 5.42
N ARG A 39 -18.36 1.27 6.38
CA ARG A 39 -19.42 2.09 6.97
C ARG A 39 -19.78 3.29 6.10
N PHE A 40 -18.82 3.83 5.36
CA PHE A 40 -19.00 5.00 4.49
C PHE A 40 -18.49 4.68 3.08
N PRO A 41 -19.37 4.19 2.18
CA PRO A 41 -18.98 3.84 0.81
C PRO A 41 -18.39 4.99 0.00
N CYS A 42 -18.71 6.24 0.37
CA CYS A 42 -18.08 7.43 -0.20
C CYS A 42 -16.55 7.48 -0.02
N LEU A 43 -16.01 6.78 0.98
CA LEU A 43 -14.56 6.65 1.22
C LEU A 43 -13.92 5.46 0.49
N ASP A 44 -14.73 4.52 -0.01
CA ASP A 44 -14.23 3.42 -0.85
C ASP A 44 -14.06 3.87 -2.31
N MET A 45 -14.94 4.78 -2.75
CA MET A 45 -14.85 5.45 -4.04
C MET A 45 -13.81 6.57 -4.03
N ARG A 46 -13.31 6.95 -5.21
CA ARG A 46 -12.52 8.17 -5.37
C ARG A 46 -13.40 9.39 -5.10
N LEU A 47 -13.13 10.11 -4.02
CA LEU A 47 -13.70 11.44 -3.77
C LEU A 47 -13.29 12.39 -4.90
N GLN A 48 -14.26 12.90 -5.65
CA GLN A 48 -14.04 13.80 -6.79
C GLN A 48 -14.12 15.29 -6.39
N TYR A 49 -13.80 15.60 -5.13
CA TYR A 49 -13.89 16.95 -4.57
C TYR A 49 -12.49 17.56 -4.37
N LYS A 50 -12.43 18.89 -4.26
CA LYS A 50 -11.21 19.58 -3.80
C LYS A 50 -10.72 18.98 -2.47
N THR A 51 -9.42 19.05 -2.22
CA THR A 51 -8.77 18.49 -1.02
C THR A 51 -9.42 18.99 0.27
N GLU A 52 -9.73 20.29 0.35
CA GLU A 52 -10.44 20.90 1.48
C GLU A 52 -11.78 20.23 1.76
N ARG A 53 -12.62 20.08 0.72
CA ARG A 53 -13.93 19.45 0.85
C ARG A 53 -13.81 17.96 1.14
N SER A 54 -12.82 17.28 0.58
CA SER A 54 -12.52 15.88 0.90
C SER A 54 -12.13 15.70 2.37
N ALA A 55 -11.32 16.61 2.92
CA ALA A 55 -10.97 16.61 4.34
C ALA A 55 -12.22 16.82 5.22
N LEU A 56 -13.11 17.74 4.86
CA LEU A 56 -14.38 17.94 5.57
C LEU A 56 -15.26 16.67 5.56
N ILE A 57 -15.36 15.99 4.41
CA ILE A 57 -16.11 14.73 4.30
C ILE A 57 -15.50 13.67 5.21
N ILE A 58 -14.17 13.50 5.18
CA ILE A 58 -13.46 12.53 6.03
C ILE A 58 -13.68 12.83 7.51
N THR A 59 -13.57 14.10 7.92
CA THR A 59 -13.80 14.53 9.31
C THR A 59 -15.23 14.28 9.75
N ALA A 60 -16.22 14.57 8.90
CA ALA A 60 -17.62 14.25 9.18
C ALA A 60 -17.84 12.75 9.34
N CYS A 61 -17.24 11.90 8.49
CA CYS A 61 -17.29 10.45 8.64
C CYS A 61 -16.64 9.98 9.95
N ALA A 62 -15.55 10.60 10.39
CA ALA A 62 -14.91 10.30 11.68
C ALA A 62 -15.81 10.64 12.87
N ALA A 63 -16.45 11.82 12.85
CA ALA A 63 -17.41 12.22 13.89
C ALA A 63 -18.62 11.27 13.95
N LEU A 64 -19.19 10.92 12.79
CA LEU A 64 -20.29 9.95 12.70
C LEU A 64 -19.87 8.56 13.18
N HIS A 65 -18.63 8.14 12.90
CA HIS A 65 -18.10 6.87 13.41
C HIS A 65 -17.99 6.87 14.94
N ASN A 66 -17.51 7.96 15.53
CA ASN A 66 -17.41 8.10 16.98
C ASN A 66 -18.79 8.04 17.64
N LEU A 67 -19.80 8.67 17.02
CA LEU A 67 -21.18 8.59 17.49
C LEU A 67 -21.72 7.15 17.40
N ALA A 68 -21.50 6.47 16.28
CA ALA A 68 -21.90 5.07 16.12
C ALA A 68 -21.22 4.14 17.13
N ARG A 69 -19.94 4.39 17.44
CA ARG A 69 -19.19 3.68 18.48
C ARG A 69 -19.79 3.90 19.87
N LEU A 70 -20.17 5.13 20.19
CA LEU A 70 -20.82 5.48 21.46
C LEU A 70 -22.18 4.77 21.59
N ARG A 71 -22.95 4.72 20.49
CA ARG A 71 -24.25 4.04 20.41
C ARG A 71 -24.16 2.51 20.29
N LYS A 72 -22.95 1.95 20.28
CA LYS A 72 -22.69 0.51 20.06
C LYS A 72 -23.35 -0.04 18.80
N GLU A 73 -23.47 0.79 17.76
CA GLU A 73 -24.05 0.32 16.51
C GLU A 73 -23.14 -0.73 15.85
N PRO A 74 -23.70 -1.85 15.39
CA PRO A 74 -22.92 -2.88 14.72
C PRO A 74 -22.28 -2.30 13.46
N CYS A 75 -21.10 -2.84 13.09
CA CYS A 75 -20.52 -2.52 11.80
C CYS A 75 -21.47 -3.02 10.71
N PRO A 76 -21.83 -2.19 9.71
CA PRO A 76 -22.67 -2.65 8.62
C PRO A 76 -22.04 -3.86 7.92
N PRO A 77 -22.87 -4.79 7.41
CA PRO A 77 -22.39 -5.94 6.66
C PRO A 77 -21.58 -5.47 5.46
N ALA A 78 -20.63 -6.30 5.01
CA ALA A 78 -19.87 -5.98 3.81
C ALA A 78 -20.85 -5.85 2.63
N LEU A 79 -20.82 -4.71 1.95
CA LEU A 79 -21.59 -4.54 0.73
C LEU A 79 -21.18 -5.63 -0.28
N PRO A 80 -22.13 -6.18 -1.05
CA PRO A 80 -21.80 -7.11 -2.12
C PRO A 80 -20.78 -6.42 -3.04
N SER A 81 -19.68 -7.10 -3.35
CA SER A 81 -18.66 -6.54 -4.24
C SER A 81 -19.34 -6.13 -5.55
N PRO A 82 -19.25 -4.86 -5.98
CA PRO A 82 -19.77 -4.47 -7.28
C PRO A 82 -19.15 -5.39 -8.34
N PRO A 83 -19.89 -5.78 -9.40
CA PRO A 83 -19.37 -6.62 -10.45
C PRO A 83 -18.07 -6.00 -10.96
N VAL A 84 -16.97 -6.75 -10.80
CA VAL A 84 -15.63 -6.25 -11.13
C VAL A 84 -15.69 -5.77 -12.58
N PRO A 85 -15.46 -4.47 -12.87
CA PRO A 85 -15.41 -4.02 -14.24
C PRO A 85 -14.29 -4.83 -14.88
N ARG A 86 -14.65 -5.65 -15.89
CA ARG A 86 -13.69 -6.42 -16.68
C ARG A 86 -12.56 -5.45 -16.99
N ARG A 87 -11.38 -5.68 -16.41
CA ARG A 87 -10.19 -4.87 -16.67
C ARG A 87 -10.19 -4.67 -18.17
N ARG A 88 -10.39 -3.44 -18.66
CA ARG A 88 -10.13 -3.15 -20.07
C ARG A 88 -8.73 -3.69 -20.27
N ARG A 89 -8.61 -4.77 -21.07
CA ARG A 89 -7.32 -5.40 -21.36
C ARG A 89 -6.43 -4.21 -21.69
N ARG A 90 -5.40 -3.95 -20.86
CA ARG A 90 -4.37 -3.00 -21.27
C ARG A 90 -4.01 -3.47 -22.67
N LEU A 91 -4.26 -2.63 -23.67
CA LEU A 91 -3.88 -2.92 -25.04
C LEU A 91 -2.44 -3.41 -24.92
N ARG A 92 -2.18 -4.68 -25.30
CA ARG A 92 -0.82 -5.20 -25.20
C ARG A 92 0.02 -4.20 -26.00
N PRO A 93 1.03 -3.55 -25.40
CA PRO A 93 1.98 -2.81 -26.22
C PRO A 93 2.47 -3.81 -27.28
N HIS A 94 2.40 -3.45 -28.56
CA HIS A 94 3.07 -4.24 -29.58
C HIS A 94 4.53 -4.36 -29.15
N VAL A 95 4.96 -5.59 -28.83
CA VAL A 95 6.35 -5.87 -28.50
C VAL A 95 7.10 -5.74 -29.81
N LEU A 96 7.75 -4.60 -30.04
CA LEU A 96 8.81 -4.54 -31.03
C LEU A 96 9.90 -5.54 -30.59
N PRO A 97 10.51 -6.31 -31.51
CA PRO A 97 11.67 -7.12 -31.16
C PRO A 97 12.75 -6.19 -30.62
N SER A 98 13.15 -6.39 -29.37
CA SER A 98 14.30 -5.68 -28.81
C SER A 98 15.57 -6.12 -29.54
N PRO A 99 16.46 -5.20 -29.96
CA PRO A 99 17.78 -5.57 -30.42
C PRO A 99 18.50 -6.39 -29.33
N PRO A 100 19.45 -7.27 -29.69
CA PRO A 100 20.18 -8.08 -28.71
C PRO A 100 21.08 -7.17 -27.87
N ASP A 101 20.57 -6.74 -26.71
CA ASP A 101 21.36 -6.00 -25.73
C ASP A 101 22.38 -6.94 -25.05
N PRO A 102 23.63 -6.50 -24.79
CA PRO A 102 24.66 -7.33 -24.19
C PRO A 102 24.28 -7.69 -22.74
N VAL A 103 23.94 -8.96 -22.53
CA VAL A 103 23.84 -9.69 -21.24
C VAL A 103 23.79 -8.83 -19.97
N ASP A 104 22.70 -8.09 -19.78
CA ASP A 104 22.36 -7.52 -18.48
C ASP A 104 21.97 -8.67 -17.53
N THR A 105 22.91 -9.06 -16.66
CA THR A 105 22.78 -10.19 -15.74
C THR A 105 21.49 -10.09 -14.90
N ILE A 106 20.71 -11.18 -14.93
CA ILE A 106 19.55 -11.69 -14.14
C ILE A 106 18.76 -10.73 -13.22
N ASN A 107 19.40 -9.76 -12.57
CA ASN A 107 18.78 -8.82 -11.63
C ASN A 107 18.55 -7.40 -12.18
N GLY A 108 18.88 -7.11 -13.44
CA GLY A 108 18.63 -5.80 -14.06
C GLY A 108 19.31 -4.65 -13.30
N SER A 109 20.48 -4.94 -12.72
CA SER A 109 21.22 -4.04 -11.82
C SER A 109 21.60 -2.74 -12.54
N LEU A 110 22.11 -2.84 -13.76
CA LEU A 110 22.62 -1.71 -14.54
C LEU A 110 21.53 -0.70 -14.91
N LYS A 111 20.37 -1.17 -15.38
CA LYS A 111 19.22 -0.28 -15.64
C LYS A 111 18.72 0.41 -14.37
N ARG A 112 18.74 -0.28 -13.23
CA ARG A 112 18.33 0.30 -11.93
C ARG A 112 19.29 1.40 -11.47
N THR A 113 20.60 1.16 -11.52
CA THR A 113 21.59 2.18 -11.15
C THR A 113 21.51 3.40 -12.07
N GLN A 114 21.25 3.19 -13.36
CA GLN A 114 21.12 4.27 -14.33
C GLN A 114 19.89 5.16 -14.06
N ILE A 115 18.74 4.54 -13.74
CA ILE A 115 17.52 5.29 -13.36
C ILE A 115 17.75 6.07 -12.06
N ILE A 116 18.41 5.47 -11.07
CA ILE A 116 18.72 6.15 -9.80
C ILE A 116 19.60 7.37 -10.07
N ALA A 117 20.66 7.24 -10.88
CA ALA A 117 21.55 8.35 -11.20
C ALA A 117 20.85 9.52 -11.89
N LEU A 118 19.88 9.25 -12.78
CA LEU A 118 19.11 10.28 -13.49
C LEU A 118 18.07 11.00 -12.61
N CYS A 119 17.59 10.36 -11.53
CA CYS A 119 16.60 10.95 -10.64
C CYS A 119 17.19 11.87 -9.56
N PHE A 120 18.51 11.87 -9.36
CA PHE A 120 19.20 12.65 -8.33
C PHE A 120 20.21 13.66 -8.90
N GLN A 121 20.01 14.10 -10.14
CA GLN A 121 20.61 15.31 -10.74
C GLN A 121 19.58 16.44 -10.73
#